data_AF-B6G8Q9-F1
#
_entry.id   AF-B6G8Q9-F1
#
_cell.length_a   1.000
_cell.length_b   1.000
_cell.length_c   1.000
_cell.angle_alpha   90.00
_cell.angle_beta   90.00
_cell.angle_gamma   90.00
#
_symmetry.space_group_name_H-M   'P 1'
#
loop_
_entity.id
_entity.type
_entity.pdbx_description
1 polymer ?
#
loop_
_entity_poly.entity_id
_entity_poly.type
_entity_poly.pdbx_seq_one_letter_code
_entity_poly.pdbx_strand_id
1 'polypeptide(L)'
;MSSQAPGVEFGRVISFLKRRYPGFAGAAYQEFIAHVEPDFDELSYEHVERLHELALERAIFDKPLEGGLSGIELYCEENPDRRGNGYLSKLREAVNNQFSSMFSVEHVDIAAHRLELLDVYTGEMFWVRDYSLSEGLFREGEQGPCGVIVARLTKSGGAWFFPGNVVAFYPVVMADHMKEVLREEGGERPSFLELVRQTYGPRGGVVSGSLEAQFPDVDFEDPEQLADFRVQLADRYRELADRFALKATWESVVFDIAHEDGKIMPTELMKRSLGDLEETRVSTVEDLDEILGVWMAAWNVMPHDALGGRAPAES
;
A
#
# COMPACT_ATOMS: atom_id res chain seq x y z
N MET A 1 7.84 -13.73 4.60
CA MET A 1 9.02 -12.84 4.55
C MET A 1 9.82 -13.17 3.31
N SER A 2 9.46 -12.61 2.16
CA SER A 2 10.07 -12.97 0.87
C SER A 2 11.24 -12.06 0.46
N SER A 3 11.38 -10.86 1.03
CA SER A 3 12.52 -9.98 0.76
C SER A 3 13.64 -10.20 1.80
N GLN A 4 14.79 -10.73 1.37
CA GLN A 4 15.99 -10.79 2.22
C GLN A 4 17.08 -9.92 1.64
N ALA A 5 17.44 -8.86 2.35
CA ALA A 5 18.66 -8.13 2.07
C ALA A 5 19.88 -9.07 2.11
N PRO A 6 20.82 -8.95 1.16
CA PRO A 6 22.05 -9.71 1.18
C PRO A 6 22.81 -9.58 2.52
N GLY A 7 22.72 -10.63 3.33
CA GLY A 7 23.43 -10.74 4.62
C GLY A 7 22.69 -10.18 5.84
N VAL A 8 21.37 -9.94 5.76
CA VAL A 8 20.50 -9.72 6.93
C VAL A 8 19.45 -10.81 6.99
N GLU A 9 19.40 -11.56 8.09
CA GLU A 9 18.50 -12.71 8.24
C GLU A 9 17.56 -12.49 9.43
N PHE A 10 16.47 -11.73 9.25
CA PHE A 10 15.49 -11.47 10.31
C PHE A 10 14.83 -12.75 10.84
N GLY A 11 14.78 -13.81 10.02
CA GLY A 11 14.32 -15.13 10.46
C GLY A 11 15.12 -15.70 11.64
N ARG A 12 16.40 -15.33 11.79
CA ARG A 12 17.20 -15.71 12.97
C ARG A 12 16.77 -14.98 14.24
N VAL A 13 16.46 -13.69 14.12
CA VAL A 13 15.94 -12.88 15.22
C VAL A 13 14.60 -13.45 15.69
N ILE A 14 13.69 -13.74 14.76
CA ILE A 14 12.41 -14.38 15.07
C ILE A 14 12.62 -15.74 15.73
N SER A 15 13.54 -16.56 15.21
CA SER A 15 13.83 -17.88 15.77
C SER A 15 14.42 -17.80 17.19
N PHE A 16 15.28 -16.82 17.44
CA PHE A 16 15.79 -16.52 18.78
C PHE A 16 14.65 -16.13 19.74
N LEU A 17 13.79 -15.19 19.34
CA LEU A 17 12.68 -14.73 20.17
C LEU A 17 11.67 -15.85 20.46
N LYS A 18 11.38 -16.71 19.49
CA LYS A 18 10.53 -17.90 19.68
C LYS A 18 11.13 -18.90 20.68
N ARG A 19 12.46 -19.02 20.75
CA ARG A 19 13.13 -19.87 21.74
C ARG A 19 13.17 -19.23 23.12
N ARG A 20 13.41 -17.92 23.18
CA ARG A 20 13.52 -17.16 24.43
C ARG A 20 12.16 -16.98 25.12
N TYR A 21 11.13 -16.71 24.33
CA TYR A 21 9.77 -16.46 24.82
C TYR A 21 8.80 -17.48 24.20
N PRO A 22 8.48 -18.57 24.92
CA PRO A 22 7.48 -19.54 24.46
C PRO A 22 6.14 -18.84 24.15
N GLY A 23 5.58 -19.10 22.97
CA GLY A 23 4.35 -18.44 22.51
C GLY A 23 4.54 -17.03 21.91
N PHE A 24 5.78 -16.56 21.73
CA PHE A 24 6.10 -15.23 21.20
C PHE A 24 5.26 -14.82 19.99
N ALA A 25 5.21 -15.67 18.95
CA ALA A 25 4.50 -15.36 17.71
C ALA A 25 2.98 -15.20 17.93
N GLY A 26 2.39 -16.05 18.77
CA GLY A 26 0.97 -15.96 19.12
C GLY A 26 0.67 -14.68 19.90
N ALA A 27 1.49 -14.36 20.90
CA ALA A 27 1.32 -13.14 21.69
C ALA A 27 1.53 -11.88 20.84
N ALA A 28 2.54 -11.87 19.96
CA ALA A 28 2.79 -10.77 19.03
C ALA A 28 1.61 -10.56 18.07
N TYR A 29 1.06 -11.64 17.53
CA TYR A 29 -0.10 -11.58 16.65
C TYR A 29 -1.36 -11.07 17.38
N GLN A 30 -1.67 -11.61 18.55
CA GLN A 30 -2.84 -11.17 19.32
C GLN A 30 -2.77 -9.69 19.70
N GLU A 31 -1.60 -9.23 20.15
CA GLU A 31 -1.38 -7.81 20.43
C GLU A 31 -1.53 -6.97 19.16
N PHE A 32 -0.98 -7.41 18.04
CA PHE A 32 -1.07 -6.71 16.76
C PHE A 32 -2.52 -6.58 16.29
N ILE A 33 -3.28 -7.66 16.27
CA ILE A 33 -4.69 -7.67 15.87
C ILE A 33 -5.55 -6.79 16.79
N ALA A 34 -5.26 -6.76 18.09
CA ALA A 34 -5.96 -5.86 19.01
C ALA A 34 -5.73 -4.37 18.72
N HIS A 35 -4.62 -4.00 18.06
CA HIS A 35 -4.34 -2.62 17.66
C HIS A 35 -4.79 -2.30 16.24
N VAL A 36 -4.68 -3.27 15.32
CA VAL A 36 -5.09 -3.09 13.92
C VAL A 36 -6.61 -3.16 13.79
N GLU A 37 -7.25 -4.01 14.61
CA GLU A 37 -8.69 -4.32 14.55
C GLU A 37 -9.14 -4.69 13.13
N PRO A 38 -8.50 -5.67 12.47
CA PRO A 38 -8.78 -5.93 11.08
C PRO A 38 -10.18 -6.47 10.86
N ASP A 39 -10.78 -6.05 9.75
CA ASP A 39 -12.10 -6.54 9.34
C ASP A 39 -11.96 -7.91 8.66
N PHE A 40 -11.91 -8.96 9.48
CA PHE A 40 -11.68 -10.32 8.99
C PHE A 40 -12.74 -10.83 8.01
N ASP A 41 -13.95 -10.28 8.04
CA ASP A 41 -15.03 -10.70 7.15
C ASP A 41 -14.78 -10.27 5.70
N GLU A 42 -13.96 -9.23 5.49
CA GLU A 42 -13.59 -8.69 4.19
C GLU A 42 -12.23 -9.18 3.67
N LEU A 43 -11.47 -9.93 4.47
CA LEU A 43 -10.11 -10.34 4.11
C LEU A 43 -10.06 -11.71 3.43
N SER A 44 -9.32 -11.76 2.32
CA SER A 44 -8.92 -13.02 1.70
C SER A 44 -8.00 -13.81 2.63
N TYR A 45 -7.90 -15.13 2.40
CA TYR A 45 -6.98 -15.99 3.14
C TYR A 45 -5.52 -15.50 3.05
N GLU A 46 -5.10 -15.00 1.89
CA GLU A 46 -3.76 -14.44 1.70
C GLU A 46 -3.52 -13.19 2.55
N HIS A 47 -4.51 -12.32 2.66
CA HIS A 47 -4.43 -11.14 3.54
C HIS A 47 -4.36 -11.54 5.02
N VAL A 48 -5.08 -12.59 5.44
CA VAL A 48 -4.98 -13.12 6.80
C VAL A 48 -3.58 -13.68 7.09
N GLU A 49 -2.97 -14.42 6.15
CA GLU A 49 -1.58 -14.86 6.27
C GLU A 49 -0.60 -13.67 6.33
N ARG A 50 -0.82 -12.63 5.51
CA ARG A 50 -0.01 -11.41 5.52
C ARG A 50 -0.01 -10.73 6.89
N LEU A 51 -1.15 -10.65 7.57
CA LEU A 51 -1.25 -10.08 8.92
C LEU A 51 -0.35 -10.80 9.94
N HIS A 52 -0.17 -12.12 9.83
CA HIS A 52 0.76 -12.85 10.71
C HIS A 52 2.21 -12.40 10.50
N GLU A 53 2.60 -12.17 9.25
CA GLU A 53 3.96 -11.77 8.91
C GLU A 53 4.22 -10.31 9.32
N LEU A 54 3.27 -9.41 9.07
CA LEU A 54 3.33 -8.01 9.51
C LEU A 54 3.40 -7.91 11.05
N ALA A 55 2.68 -8.78 11.77
CA ALA A 55 2.76 -8.84 13.23
C ALA A 55 4.18 -9.22 13.71
N LEU A 56 4.84 -10.17 13.05
CA LEU A 56 6.21 -10.55 13.38
C LEU A 56 7.20 -9.44 13.03
N GLU A 57 7.01 -8.75 11.92
CA GLU A 57 7.82 -7.59 11.54
C GLU A 57 7.74 -6.48 12.58
N ARG A 58 6.52 -6.06 12.97
CA ARG A 58 6.34 -5.11 14.09
C ARG A 58 7.04 -5.62 15.35
N ALA A 59 6.88 -6.90 15.67
CA ALA A 59 7.40 -7.46 16.91
C ALA A 59 8.93 -7.46 17.01
N ILE A 60 9.66 -7.52 15.89
CA ILE A 60 11.13 -7.50 15.91
C ILE A 60 11.70 -6.07 15.81
N PHE A 61 10.98 -5.12 15.21
CA PHE A 61 11.43 -3.74 15.02
C PHE A 61 10.94 -2.77 16.09
N ASP A 62 9.65 -2.84 16.45
CA ASP A 62 8.98 -1.78 17.21
C ASP A 62 8.59 -2.18 18.62
N LYS A 63 8.27 -3.47 18.83
CA LYS A 63 7.78 -3.93 20.13
C LYS A 63 8.92 -3.88 21.15
N PRO A 64 8.82 -3.06 22.22
CA PRO A 64 9.81 -3.06 23.27
C PRO A 64 9.73 -4.37 24.06
N LEU A 65 10.90 -4.96 24.31
CA LEU A 65 11.08 -6.17 25.11
C LEU A 65 11.83 -5.82 26.41
N GLU A 66 12.70 -6.72 26.88
CA GLU A 66 13.53 -6.50 28.06
C GLU A 66 14.42 -5.25 27.90
N GLY A 67 14.45 -4.41 28.93
CA GLY A 67 15.22 -3.16 28.91
C GLY A 67 14.72 -2.10 27.93
N GLY A 68 13.55 -2.30 27.30
CA GLY A 68 13.01 -1.40 26.28
C GLY A 68 13.58 -1.61 24.88
N LEU A 69 14.40 -2.65 24.68
CA LEU A 69 15.03 -2.96 23.40
C LEU A 69 14.03 -3.60 22.43
N SER A 70 14.17 -3.30 21.14
CA SER A 70 13.52 -4.06 20.08
C SER A 70 14.03 -5.51 20.02
N GLY A 71 13.30 -6.38 19.34
CA GLY A 71 13.71 -7.77 19.14
C GLY A 71 15.07 -7.91 18.46
N ILE A 72 15.37 -7.05 17.48
CA ILE A 72 16.67 -7.03 16.79
C ILE A 72 17.78 -6.54 17.73
N GLU A 73 17.55 -5.48 18.50
CA GLU A 73 18.55 -4.97 19.45
C GLU A 73 18.89 -6.00 20.52
N LEU A 74 17.87 -6.67 21.09
CA LEU A 74 18.06 -7.73 22.06
C LEU A 74 18.88 -8.89 21.48
N TYR A 75 18.60 -9.29 20.24
CA TYR A 75 19.41 -10.30 19.54
C TYR A 75 20.86 -9.84 19.36
N CYS A 76 21.08 -8.55 19.06
CA CYS A 76 22.42 -7.99 18.90
C CYS A 76 23.20 -7.90 20.23
N GLU A 77 22.52 -7.69 21.35
CA GLU A 77 23.13 -7.66 22.68
C GLU A 77 23.51 -9.07 23.16
N GLU A 78 22.58 -10.02 23.08
CA GLU A 78 22.83 -11.39 23.54
C GLU A 78 23.72 -12.21 22.59
N ASN A 79 23.69 -11.88 21.29
CA ASN A 79 24.41 -12.56 20.22
C ASN A 79 24.36 -14.11 20.34
N PRO A 80 23.16 -14.72 20.38
CA PRO A 80 22.98 -16.14 20.71
C PRO A 80 23.68 -17.07 19.72
N ASP A 81 23.80 -16.65 18.46
CA ASP A 81 24.45 -17.40 17.38
C ASP A 81 25.96 -17.09 17.25
N ARG A 82 26.54 -16.30 18.17
CA ARG A 82 27.96 -15.88 18.17
C ARG A 82 28.43 -15.29 16.83
N ARG A 83 27.60 -14.42 16.25
CA ARG A 83 27.88 -13.76 14.98
C ARG A 83 28.97 -12.71 15.12
N GLY A 84 29.71 -12.51 14.02
CA GLY A 84 30.74 -11.48 13.95
C GLY A 84 30.16 -10.07 13.89
N ASN A 85 30.99 -9.09 14.26
CA ASN A 85 30.60 -7.67 14.35
C ASN A 85 30.01 -7.11 13.05
N GLY A 86 30.47 -7.57 11.89
CA GLY A 86 29.93 -7.12 10.60
C GLY A 86 28.44 -7.43 10.43
N TYR A 87 28.00 -8.63 10.82
CA TYR A 87 26.59 -9.02 10.76
C TYR A 87 25.75 -8.25 11.79
N LEU A 88 26.24 -8.16 13.03
CA LEU A 88 25.53 -7.41 14.08
C LEU A 88 25.43 -5.92 13.76
N SER A 89 26.45 -5.34 13.13
CA SER A 89 26.42 -3.95 12.67
C SER A 89 25.34 -3.71 11.63
N LYS A 90 25.14 -4.64 10.68
CA LYS A 90 24.07 -4.56 9.69
C LYS A 90 22.68 -4.60 10.33
N LEU A 91 22.48 -5.49 11.32
CA LEU A 91 21.22 -5.54 12.07
C LEU A 91 20.94 -4.24 12.82
N ARG A 92 21.95 -3.65 13.47
CA ARG A 92 21.81 -2.35 14.14
C ARG A 92 21.55 -1.21 13.14
N GLU A 93 22.22 -1.23 11.99
CA GLU A 93 21.95 -0.25 10.92
C GLU A 93 20.50 -0.33 10.48
N ALA A 94 19.95 -1.54 10.32
CA ALA A 94 18.57 -1.74 9.92
C ALA A 94 17.56 -1.17 10.92
N VAL A 95 17.78 -1.38 12.23
CA VAL A 95 16.90 -0.79 13.27
C VAL A 95 17.01 0.73 13.30
N ASN A 96 18.23 1.25 13.19
CA ASN A 96 18.49 2.69 13.31
C ASN A 96 18.09 3.49 12.07
N ASN A 97 17.96 2.84 10.92
CA ASN A 97 17.64 3.46 9.64
C ASN A 97 16.43 2.76 9.04
N GLN A 98 15.28 2.88 9.71
CA GLN A 98 14.01 2.40 9.20
C GLN A 98 12.94 3.46 9.33
N PHE A 99 11.97 3.39 8.44
CA PHE A 99 10.74 4.15 8.51
C PHE A 99 9.68 3.42 7.71
N SER A 100 8.42 3.77 7.92
CA SER A 100 7.32 3.26 7.11
C SER A 100 6.68 4.41 6.36
N SER A 101 6.24 4.14 5.14
CA SER A 101 5.61 5.16 4.31
C SER A 101 4.71 4.55 3.24
N MET A 102 4.07 5.44 2.50
CA MET A 102 3.48 5.18 1.20
C MET A 102 4.47 5.67 0.13
N PHE A 103 4.73 4.83 -0.85
CA PHE A 103 5.75 5.06 -1.87
C PHE A 103 5.12 4.96 -3.24
N SER A 104 5.26 6.01 -4.05
CA SER A 104 5.02 5.90 -5.49
C SER A 104 6.20 5.16 -6.13
N VAL A 105 5.93 4.12 -6.91
CA VAL A 105 6.95 3.43 -7.71
C VAL A 105 7.15 4.24 -8.97
N GLU A 106 8.33 4.85 -9.12
CA GLU A 106 8.64 5.72 -10.25
C GLU A 106 9.35 4.96 -11.38
N HIS A 107 10.13 3.93 -11.02
CA HIS A 107 10.85 3.10 -11.99
C HIS A 107 11.15 1.70 -11.43
N VAL A 108 11.19 0.71 -12.32
CA VAL A 108 11.53 -0.68 -12.01
C VAL A 108 12.67 -1.14 -12.92
N ASP A 109 13.77 -1.58 -12.31
CA ASP A 109 14.89 -2.23 -12.99
C ASP A 109 14.90 -3.71 -12.59
N ILE A 110 14.19 -4.53 -13.39
CA ILE A 110 14.05 -5.97 -13.19
C ILE A 110 15.43 -6.65 -13.24
N ALA A 111 16.29 -6.27 -14.19
CA ALA A 111 17.60 -6.88 -14.37
C ALA A 111 18.56 -6.63 -13.20
N ALA A 112 18.43 -5.47 -12.54
CA ALA A 112 19.21 -5.14 -11.35
C ALA A 112 18.50 -5.50 -10.03
N HIS A 113 17.26 -6.00 -10.06
CA HIS A 113 16.39 -6.23 -8.92
C HIS A 113 16.23 -4.97 -8.06
N ARG A 114 15.85 -3.86 -8.69
CA ARG A 114 15.74 -2.55 -8.05
C ARG A 114 14.43 -1.84 -8.37
N LEU A 115 13.96 -1.11 -7.37
CA LEU A 115 12.83 -0.20 -7.47
C LEU A 115 13.32 1.20 -7.13
N GLU A 116 12.87 2.18 -7.90
CA GLU A 116 12.98 3.59 -7.57
C GLU A 116 11.66 4.05 -6.93
N LEU A 117 11.72 4.38 -5.64
CA LEU A 117 10.55 4.71 -4.84
C LEU A 117 10.60 6.17 -4.40
N LEU A 118 9.52 6.90 -4.66
CA LEU A 118 9.29 8.25 -4.13
C LEU A 118 8.42 8.16 -2.88
N ASP A 119 8.93 8.63 -1.75
CA ASP A 119 8.12 8.79 -0.53
C ASP A 119 7.11 9.92 -0.70
N VAL A 120 5.81 9.58 -0.70
CA VAL A 120 4.75 10.54 -1.01
C VAL A 120 4.56 11.61 0.06
N TYR A 121 5.11 11.41 1.27
CA TYR A 121 5.00 12.40 2.36
C TYR A 121 6.19 13.35 2.41
N THR A 122 7.40 12.89 2.03
CA THR A 122 8.61 13.72 2.14
C THR A 122 9.16 14.19 0.80
N GLY A 123 8.74 13.56 -0.30
CA GLY A 123 9.31 13.79 -1.63
C GLY A 123 10.72 13.21 -1.82
N GLU A 124 11.22 12.41 -0.87
CA GLU A 124 12.54 11.79 -0.97
C GLU A 124 12.53 10.55 -1.88
N MET A 125 13.57 10.41 -2.70
CA MET A 125 13.76 9.28 -3.61
C MET A 125 14.66 8.19 -2.99
N PHE A 126 14.26 6.93 -3.15
CA PHE A 126 14.96 5.76 -2.61
C PHE A 126 15.18 4.69 -3.68
N TRP A 127 16.43 4.23 -3.79
CA TRP A 127 16.79 3.05 -4.58
C TRP A 127 16.75 1.81 -3.70
N VAL A 128 15.71 1.02 -3.86
CA VAL A 128 15.41 -0.15 -3.03
C VAL A 128 15.78 -1.42 -3.78
N ARG A 129 16.56 -2.30 -3.14
CA ARG A 129 16.85 -3.63 -3.67
C ARG A 129 15.75 -4.58 -3.24
N ASP A 130 15.04 -5.14 -4.20
CA ASP A 130 14.06 -6.17 -3.92
C ASP A 130 13.99 -7.17 -5.08
N TYR A 131 14.17 -8.45 -4.76
CA TYR A 131 14.16 -9.53 -5.76
C TYR A 131 12.74 -10.02 -6.05
N SER A 132 11.88 -10.05 -5.03
CA SER A 132 10.54 -10.65 -5.12
C SER A 132 9.54 -9.77 -5.85
N LEU A 133 9.55 -8.47 -5.57
CA LEU A 133 8.63 -7.50 -6.14
C LEU A 133 9.08 -7.09 -7.55
N SER A 134 10.39 -7.00 -7.81
CA SER A 134 10.89 -6.66 -9.15
C SER A 134 10.58 -7.71 -10.21
N GLU A 135 10.47 -8.99 -9.82
CA GLU A 135 10.15 -10.10 -10.74
C GLU A 135 8.66 -10.50 -10.73
N GLY A 136 7.95 -10.22 -9.63
CA GLY A 136 6.61 -10.77 -9.38
C GLY A 136 5.44 -9.80 -9.50
N LEU A 137 5.68 -8.48 -9.43
CA LEU A 137 4.61 -7.47 -9.50
C LEU A 137 4.59 -6.68 -10.82
N PHE A 138 5.64 -6.76 -11.64
CA PHE A 138 5.81 -5.90 -12.81
C PHE A 138 6.13 -6.76 -14.04
N ARG A 139 5.51 -6.46 -15.18
CA ARG A 139 5.71 -7.24 -16.42
C ARG A 139 7.08 -6.93 -17.04
N GLU A 140 7.69 -7.91 -17.72
CA GLU A 140 8.93 -7.68 -18.49
C GLU A 140 8.72 -6.56 -19.52
N GLY A 141 9.35 -5.41 -19.32
CA GLY A 141 9.29 -4.26 -20.22
C GLY A 141 8.68 -2.99 -19.60
N GLU A 142 7.96 -3.11 -18.48
CA GLU A 142 7.46 -1.97 -17.70
C GLU A 142 8.64 -1.26 -17.01
N GLN A 143 8.91 -0.02 -17.42
CA GLN A 143 9.99 0.82 -16.87
C GLN A 143 9.48 2.19 -16.41
N GLY A 144 8.16 2.40 -16.38
CA GLY A 144 7.54 3.65 -15.93
C GLY A 144 6.98 3.56 -14.51
N PRO A 145 6.35 4.64 -14.03
CA PRO A 145 5.58 4.60 -12.81
C PRO A 145 4.47 3.54 -12.92
N CYS A 146 4.35 2.69 -11.91
CA CYS A 146 3.52 1.47 -12.04
C CYS A 146 2.72 1.13 -10.78
N GLY A 147 2.77 1.96 -9.74
CA GLY A 147 1.92 1.75 -8.57
C GLY A 147 2.35 2.50 -7.31
N VAL A 148 1.65 2.18 -6.24
CA VAL A 148 1.87 2.68 -4.89
C VAL A 148 2.11 1.48 -3.96
N ILE A 149 3.22 1.51 -3.25
CA ILE A 149 3.62 0.53 -2.25
C ILE A 149 3.46 1.13 -0.86
N VAL A 150 2.74 0.44 0.02
CA VAL A 150 2.71 0.77 1.46
C VAL A 150 3.60 -0.22 2.19
N ALA A 151 4.67 0.25 2.82
CA ALA A 151 5.64 -0.65 3.45
C ALA A 151 6.54 0.03 4.47
N ARG A 152 7.34 -0.78 5.17
CA ARG A 152 8.56 -0.35 5.85
C ARG A 152 9.75 -0.43 4.90
N LEU A 153 10.57 0.61 4.90
CA LEU A 153 11.93 0.57 4.35
C LEU A 153 12.95 0.54 5.48
N THR A 154 14.05 -0.16 5.23
CA THR A 154 15.22 -0.14 6.10
C THR A 154 16.51 -0.07 5.31
N LYS A 155 17.55 0.53 5.89
CA LYS A 155 18.89 0.60 5.30
C LYS A 155 19.85 -0.29 6.06
N SER A 156 20.56 -1.16 5.34
CA SER A 156 21.69 -1.88 5.90
C SER A 156 22.73 -2.23 4.84
N GLY A 157 24.01 -2.11 5.20
CA GLY A 157 25.11 -2.32 4.27
C GLY A 157 25.10 -1.31 3.11
N GLY A 158 24.58 -0.10 3.34
CA GLY A 158 24.51 0.96 2.33
C GLY A 158 23.39 0.82 1.28
N ALA A 159 22.49 -0.16 1.40
CA ALA A 159 21.35 -0.34 0.50
C ALA A 159 20.03 -0.29 1.26
N TRP A 160 18.99 0.26 0.62
CA TRP A 160 17.61 0.19 1.09
C TRP A 160 16.94 -1.11 0.62
N PHE A 161 16.06 -1.66 1.45
CA PHE A 161 15.29 -2.87 1.16
C PHE A 161 14.04 -2.93 2.04
N PHE A 162 13.11 -3.81 1.69
CA PHE A 162 11.97 -4.15 2.54
C PHE A 162 12.41 -5.20 3.57
N PRO A 163 12.31 -4.93 4.89
CA PRO A 163 12.76 -5.89 5.89
C PRO A 163 11.83 -7.10 6.04
N GLY A 164 10.58 -6.95 5.63
CA GLY A 164 9.59 -8.01 5.57
C GLY A 164 8.73 -7.85 4.33
N ASN A 165 7.41 -7.97 4.50
CA ASN A 165 6.50 -7.93 3.36
C ASN A 165 5.90 -6.53 3.20
N VAL A 166 5.60 -6.18 1.96
CA VAL A 166 4.78 -5.01 1.65
C VAL A 166 3.42 -5.15 2.34
N VAL A 167 2.96 -4.07 2.96
CA VAL A 167 1.65 -3.99 3.63
C VAL A 167 0.54 -4.02 2.57
N ALA A 168 0.65 -3.19 1.54
CA ALA A 168 -0.24 -3.19 0.39
C ALA A 168 0.48 -2.72 -0.87
N PHE A 169 0.04 -3.23 -2.02
CA PHE A 169 0.41 -2.72 -3.33
C PHE A 169 -0.86 -2.34 -4.09
N TYR A 170 -0.86 -1.13 -4.62
CA TYR A 170 -1.91 -0.63 -5.49
C TYR A 170 -1.27 -0.34 -6.87
N PRO A 171 -1.64 -1.02 -7.96
CA PRO A 171 -1.21 -0.74 -9.33
C PRO A 171 -1.96 0.49 -9.84
N VAL A 172 -1.77 1.60 -9.13
CA VAL A 172 -2.34 2.90 -9.44
C VAL A 172 -1.19 3.89 -9.48
N VAL A 173 -1.01 4.54 -10.62
CA VAL A 173 -0.01 5.61 -10.76
C VAL A 173 -0.53 6.86 -10.07
N MET A 174 0.21 7.34 -9.08
CA MET A 174 -0.15 8.58 -8.40
C MET A 174 0.27 9.78 -9.26
N ALA A 175 -0.67 10.66 -9.58
CA ALA A 175 -0.37 11.89 -10.31
C ALA A 175 0.47 12.85 -9.45
N ASP A 176 1.31 13.68 -10.06
CA ASP A 176 2.24 14.55 -9.33
C ASP A 176 1.55 15.53 -8.38
N HIS A 177 0.39 16.06 -8.76
CA HIS A 177 -0.39 16.94 -7.90
C HIS A 177 -0.95 16.21 -6.67
N MET A 178 -1.35 14.93 -6.79
CA MET A 178 -1.80 14.13 -5.65
C MET A 178 -0.64 13.92 -4.66
N LYS A 179 0.57 13.68 -5.19
CA LYS A 179 1.78 13.62 -4.36
C LYS A 179 2.04 14.96 -3.67
N GLU A 180 1.76 16.09 -4.31
CA GLU A 180 1.90 17.42 -3.71
C GLU A 180 0.87 17.67 -2.62
N VAL A 181 -0.41 17.37 -2.86
CA VAL A 181 -1.48 17.48 -1.86
C VAL A 181 -1.16 16.61 -0.64
N LEU A 182 -0.72 15.35 -0.85
CA LEU A 182 -0.29 14.49 0.26
C LEU A 182 0.94 15.01 0.99
N ARG A 183 1.83 15.79 0.36
CA ARG A 183 2.95 16.46 1.04
C ARG A 183 2.53 17.72 1.81
N GLU A 184 1.54 18.44 1.30
CA GLU A 184 1.04 19.68 1.91
C GLU A 184 0.08 19.40 3.07
N GLU A 185 -0.77 18.39 2.93
CA GLU A 185 -1.70 17.91 3.95
C GLU A 185 -1.06 16.91 4.92
N GLY A 186 -0.12 16.10 4.41
CA GLY A 186 0.54 15.04 5.14
C GLY A 186 1.73 15.55 5.95
N GLY A 187 1.56 15.53 7.27
CA GLY A 187 2.63 15.71 8.23
C GLY A 187 3.60 14.52 8.29
N GLU A 188 4.16 14.31 9.48
CA GLU A 188 5.14 13.23 9.75
C GLU A 188 4.72 11.87 9.18
N ARG A 189 5.71 11.09 8.72
CA ARG A 189 5.51 9.72 8.22
C ARG A 189 4.69 8.90 9.23
N PRO A 190 3.67 8.15 8.79
CA PRO A 190 2.90 7.30 9.68
C PRO A 190 3.79 6.18 10.25
N SER A 191 3.51 5.78 11.49
CA SER A 191 4.11 4.58 12.05
C SER A 191 3.67 3.33 11.27
N PHE A 192 4.46 2.26 11.35
CA PHE A 192 4.13 0.99 10.71
C PHE A 192 2.74 0.48 11.12
N LEU A 193 2.40 0.61 12.40
CA LEU A 193 1.12 0.15 12.92
C LEU A 193 -0.06 1.00 12.40
N GLU A 194 0.14 2.31 12.25
CA GLU A 194 -0.86 3.19 11.64
C GLU A 194 -1.10 2.82 10.17
N LEU A 195 -0.04 2.55 9.39
CA LEU A 195 -0.19 2.12 8.00
C LEU A 195 -0.95 0.81 7.86
N VAL A 196 -0.62 -0.19 8.68
CA VAL A 196 -1.36 -1.46 8.67
C VAL A 196 -2.82 -1.22 9.07
N ARG A 197 -3.08 -0.43 10.12
CA ARG A 197 -4.45 -0.11 10.54
C ARG A 197 -5.23 0.64 9.46
N GLN A 198 -4.58 1.54 8.71
CA GLN A 198 -5.17 2.22 7.56
C GLN A 198 -5.43 1.29 6.38
N THR A 199 -4.74 0.16 6.27
CA THR A 199 -4.91 -0.80 5.19
C THR A 199 -5.92 -1.90 5.54
N TYR A 200 -5.92 -2.36 6.79
CA TYR A 200 -6.65 -3.56 7.20
C TYR A 200 -7.71 -3.32 8.29
N GLY A 201 -7.66 -2.20 9.01
CA GLY A 201 -8.53 -1.93 10.17
C GLY A 201 -9.96 -1.47 9.80
N PRO A 202 -10.81 -1.09 10.78
CA PRO A 202 -12.24 -0.81 10.59
C PRO A 202 -12.54 0.47 9.80
N ARG A 203 -11.49 1.20 9.41
CA ARG A 203 -11.53 2.40 8.58
C ARG A 203 -10.59 2.27 7.37
N GLY A 204 -9.93 1.12 7.24
CA GLY A 204 -9.08 0.78 6.11
C GLY A 204 -9.88 0.25 4.95
N GLY A 205 -11.04 0.88 4.70
CA GLY A 205 -11.88 0.68 3.53
C GLY A 205 -11.07 1.03 2.28
N VAL A 206 -10.33 0.03 1.82
CA VAL A 206 -10.26 -0.38 0.43
C VAL A 206 -10.15 0.79 -0.58
N VAL A 207 -8.95 1.35 -0.69
CA VAL A 207 -8.36 1.56 -2.05
C VAL A 207 -7.77 0.21 -2.57
N SER A 208 -7.90 -0.86 -1.77
CA SER A 208 -7.34 -2.23 -1.95
C SER A 208 -8.09 -3.12 -2.94
N GLY A 209 -9.06 -2.58 -3.67
CA GLY A 209 -9.23 -3.08 -5.01
C GLY A 209 -8.21 -2.37 -5.86
N SER A 210 -7.03 -2.95 -6.07
CA SER A 210 -6.33 -2.62 -7.30
C SER A 210 -7.35 -2.73 -8.45
N LEU A 211 -7.28 -1.85 -9.45
CA LEU A 211 -8.09 -2.01 -10.66
C LEU A 211 -7.98 -3.45 -11.19
N GLU A 212 -6.80 -4.06 -11.05
CA GLU A 212 -6.53 -5.47 -11.35
C GLU A 212 -7.20 -6.48 -10.39
N ALA A 213 -7.40 -6.19 -9.11
CA ALA A 213 -8.13 -7.07 -8.20
C ALA A 213 -9.64 -6.97 -8.39
N GLN A 214 -10.14 -5.79 -8.79
CA GLN A 214 -11.54 -5.59 -9.15
C GLN A 214 -11.84 -6.09 -10.58
N PHE A 215 -10.85 -6.01 -11.48
CA PHE A 215 -10.96 -6.31 -12.91
C PHE A 215 -9.69 -7.00 -13.44
N PRO A 216 -9.41 -8.25 -13.01
CA PRO A 216 -8.17 -8.97 -13.33
C PRO A 216 -7.99 -9.30 -14.81
N ASP A 217 -9.06 -9.20 -15.60
CA ASP A 217 -9.10 -9.61 -17.00
C ASP A 217 -8.96 -8.42 -17.98
N VAL A 218 -8.72 -7.20 -17.50
CA VAL A 218 -8.65 -6.00 -18.36
C VAL A 218 -7.19 -5.60 -18.61
N ASP A 219 -6.79 -5.61 -19.88
CA ASP A 219 -5.55 -4.98 -20.32
C ASP A 219 -5.78 -3.49 -20.61
N PHE A 220 -5.33 -2.61 -19.71
CA PHE A 220 -5.52 -1.16 -19.82
C PHE A 220 -4.69 -0.51 -20.93
N GLU A 221 -3.71 -1.22 -21.50
CA GLU A 221 -2.92 -0.75 -22.63
C GLU A 221 -3.58 -1.07 -23.99
N ASP A 222 -4.52 -2.01 -24.03
CA ASP A 222 -5.30 -2.33 -25.21
C ASP A 222 -6.48 -1.34 -25.33
N PRO A 223 -6.50 -0.45 -26.35
CA PRO A 223 -7.55 0.55 -26.49
C PRO A 223 -8.96 -0.04 -26.63
N GLU A 224 -9.10 -1.26 -27.17
CA GLU A 224 -10.39 -1.93 -27.30
C GLU A 224 -10.87 -2.44 -25.93
N GLN A 225 -9.99 -3.06 -25.15
CA GLN A 225 -10.32 -3.51 -23.79
C GLN A 225 -10.55 -2.35 -22.83
N LEU A 226 -9.78 -1.26 -22.94
CA LEU A 226 -9.99 -0.04 -22.17
C LEU A 226 -11.34 0.60 -22.50
N ALA A 227 -11.73 0.62 -23.78
CA ALA A 227 -13.04 1.12 -24.20
C ALA A 227 -14.19 0.24 -23.66
N ASP A 228 -14.06 -1.08 -23.76
CA ASP A 228 -15.03 -2.03 -23.20
C ASP A 228 -15.13 -1.90 -21.68
N PHE A 229 -14.01 -1.71 -21.00
CA PHE A 229 -13.95 -1.50 -19.57
C PHE A 229 -14.65 -0.20 -19.14
N ARG A 230 -14.43 0.90 -19.87
CA ARG A 230 -15.16 2.17 -19.64
C ARG A 230 -16.68 1.98 -19.77
N VAL A 231 -17.14 1.12 -20.67
CA VAL A 231 -18.57 0.76 -20.80
C VAL A 231 -19.03 -0.06 -19.59
N GLN A 232 -18.26 -1.06 -19.16
CA GLN A 232 -18.58 -1.86 -17.98
C GLN A 232 -18.67 -1.01 -16.70
N LEU A 233 -17.76 -0.04 -16.53
CA LEU A 233 -17.83 0.92 -15.43
C LEU A 233 -19.09 1.78 -15.48
N ALA A 234 -19.49 2.21 -16.68
CA ALA A 234 -20.74 2.96 -16.85
C ALA A 234 -21.95 2.13 -16.42
N ASP A 235 -22.00 0.87 -16.83
CA ASP A 235 -23.09 -0.05 -16.48
C ASP A 235 -23.11 -0.33 -14.97
N ARG A 236 -21.93 -0.58 -14.38
CA ARG A 236 -21.80 -0.81 -12.95
C ARG A 236 -22.19 0.43 -12.14
N TYR A 237 -21.76 1.63 -12.55
CA TYR A 237 -22.18 2.86 -11.91
C TYR A 237 -23.69 3.06 -11.96
N ARG A 238 -24.33 2.80 -13.11
CA ARG A 238 -25.80 2.91 -13.24
C ARG A 238 -26.53 1.96 -12.30
N GLU A 239 -26.05 0.72 -12.18
CA GLU A 239 -26.59 -0.25 -11.21
C GLU A 239 -26.51 0.28 -9.77
N LEU A 240 -25.34 0.81 -9.38
CA LEU A 240 -25.14 1.39 -8.05
C LEU A 240 -25.98 2.66 -7.84
N ALA A 241 -26.10 3.50 -8.86
CA ALA A 241 -26.90 4.70 -8.84
C ALA A 241 -28.39 4.39 -8.61
N ASP A 242 -28.91 3.36 -9.28
CA ASP A 242 -30.28 2.88 -9.08
C ASP A 242 -30.48 2.24 -7.69
N ARG A 243 -29.53 1.38 -7.28
CA ARG A 243 -29.56 0.69 -5.97
C ARG A 243 -29.55 1.68 -4.82
N PHE A 244 -28.62 2.65 -4.87
CA PHE A 244 -28.37 3.61 -3.79
C PHE A 244 -29.09 4.94 -3.96
N ALA A 245 -29.89 5.11 -5.01
CA ALA A 245 -30.56 6.36 -5.35
C ALA A 245 -29.59 7.55 -5.43
N LEU A 246 -28.43 7.34 -6.08
CA LEU A 246 -27.45 8.40 -6.30
C LEU A 246 -28.02 9.42 -7.29
N LYS A 247 -27.79 10.71 -7.01
CA LYS A 247 -28.29 11.79 -7.87
C LYS A 247 -27.38 12.05 -9.08
N ALA A 248 -26.08 11.84 -8.92
CA ALA A 248 -25.14 11.97 -10.00
C ALA A 248 -25.41 10.88 -11.05
N THR A 249 -25.43 11.27 -12.32
CA THR A 249 -25.45 10.32 -13.43
C THR A 249 -24.02 9.98 -13.81
N TRP A 250 -23.84 8.88 -14.53
CA TRP A 250 -22.52 8.54 -15.04
C TRP A 250 -21.89 9.67 -15.84
N GLU A 251 -22.67 10.36 -16.66
CA GLU A 251 -22.21 11.49 -17.48
C GLU A 251 -21.78 12.67 -16.62
N SER A 252 -22.46 12.95 -15.49
CA SER A 252 -21.99 13.99 -14.57
C SER A 252 -20.71 13.58 -13.84
N VAL A 253 -20.57 12.31 -13.47
CA VAL A 253 -19.34 11.78 -12.86
C VAL A 253 -18.15 11.93 -13.82
N VAL A 254 -18.29 11.48 -15.06
CA VAL A 254 -17.24 11.61 -16.07
C VAL A 254 -16.94 13.08 -16.37
N PHE A 255 -17.97 13.95 -16.40
CA PHE A 255 -17.78 15.38 -16.56
C PHE A 255 -16.96 15.99 -15.42
N ASP A 256 -17.30 15.66 -14.17
CA ASP A 256 -16.62 16.16 -12.98
C ASP A 256 -15.17 15.68 -12.92
N ILE A 257 -14.90 14.42 -13.28
CA ILE A 257 -13.54 13.87 -13.40
C ILE A 257 -12.77 14.59 -14.50
N ALA A 258 -13.37 14.77 -15.69
CA ALA A 258 -12.68 15.41 -16.80
C ALA A 258 -12.27 16.86 -16.52
N HIS A 259 -13.10 17.60 -15.76
CA HIS A 259 -12.87 19.01 -15.46
C HIS A 259 -12.30 19.23 -14.04
N GLU A 260 -11.74 18.20 -13.43
CA GLU A 260 -11.03 18.33 -12.17
C GLU A 260 -9.83 19.28 -12.35
N ASP A 261 -9.58 20.15 -11.37
CA ASP A 261 -8.61 21.26 -11.50
C ASP A 261 -7.21 20.95 -10.95
N GLY A 262 -6.95 19.69 -10.62
CA GLY A 262 -5.72 19.13 -10.08
C GLY A 262 -5.50 19.41 -8.60
N LYS A 263 -6.49 19.96 -7.88
CA LYS A 263 -6.29 20.48 -6.50
C LYS A 263 -6.97 19.69 -5.40
N ILE A 264 -7.75 18.68 -5.74
CA ILE A 264 -8.56 17.94 -4.78
C ILE A 264 -8.33 16.45 -4.92
N MET A 265 -8.51 15.72 -3.82
CA MET A 265 -8.39 14.27 -3.85
C MET A 265 -9.59 13.64 -4.58
N PRO A 266 -9.43 12.47 -5.23
CA PRO A 266 -10.53 11.78 -5.92
C PRO A 266 -11.75 11.54 -5.02
N THR A 267 -11.51 11.24 -3.74
CA THR A 267 -12.54 11.01 -2.72
C THR A 267 -13.28 12.29 -2.34
N GLU A 268 -12.63 13.46 -2.42
CA GLU A 268 -13.28 14.75 -2.20
C GLU A 268 -14.15 15.14 -3.39
N LEU A 269 -13.67 14.89 -4.62
CA LEU A 269 -14.49 15.09 -5.81
C LEU A 269 -15.71 14.17 -5.76
N MET A 270 -15.53 12.89 -5.42
CA MET A 270 -16.64 11.93 -5.24
C MET A 270 -17.71 12.48 -4.28
N LYS A 271 -17.31 12.98 -3.11
CA LYS A 271 -18.24 13.56 -2.13
C LYS A 271 -18.98 14.77 -2.71
N ARG A 272 -18.30 15.62 -3.48
CA ARG A 272 -18.94 16.78 -4.13
C ARG A 272 -19.95 16.35 -5.18
N SER A 273 -19.60 15.36 -6.01
CA SER A 273 -20.44 14.86 -7.09
C SER A 273 -21.65 14.08 -6.59
N LEU A 274 -21.48 13.21 -5.59
CA LEU A 274 -22.57 12.43 -5.01
C LEU A 274 -23.55 13.30 -4.19
N GLY A 275 -23.09 14.46 -3.71
CA GLY A 275 -23.89 15.38 -2.91
C GLY A 275 -24.12 14.89 -1.49
N ASP A 276 -25.23 15.30 -0.87
CA ASP A 276 -25.54 14.91 0.49
C ASP A 276 -25.93 13.43 0.56
N LEU A 277 -25.06 12.63 1.21
CA LEU A 277 -25.25 11.19 1.36
C LEU A 277 -26.46 10.87 2.26
N GLU A 278 -26.93 11.80 3.11
CA GLU A 278 -28.14 11.61 3.93
C GLU A 278 -29.41 11.41 3.08
N GLU A 279 -29.41 11.84 1.82
CA GLU A 279 -30.52 11.68 0.89
C GLU A 279 -30.40 10.43 0.00
N THR A 280 -29.34 9.64 0.18
CA THR A 280 -29.11 8.37 -0.53
C THR A 280 -29.55 7.16 0.29
N ARG A 281 -29.57 5.97 -0.32
CA ARG A 281 -29.81 4.70 0.37
C ARG A 281 -28.51 4.01 0.83
N VAL A 282 -27.39 4.71 0.77
CA VAL A 282 -26.11 4.23 1.32
C VAL A 282 -26.27 4.13 2.83
N SER A 283 -26.20 2.91 3.36
CA SER A 283 -26.54 2.63 4.76
C SER A 283 -25.41 1.95 5.53
N THR A 284 -24.48 1.33 4.81
CA THR A 284 -23.30 0.67 5.34
C THR A 284 -22.02 1.26 4.76
N VAL A 285 -20.89 0.89 5.35
CA VAL A 285 -19.56 1.21 4.81
C VAL A 285 -19.31 0.40 3.53
N GLU A 286 -19.74 -0.87 3.48
CA GLU A 286 -19.69 -1.73 2.28
C GLU A 286 -20.39 -1.06 1.08
N ASP A 287 -21.56 -0.45 1.30
CA ASP A 287 -22.29 0.29 0.25
C ASP A 287 -21.45 1.46 -0.30
N LEU A 288 -20.72 2.16 0.58
CA LEU A 288 -19.83 3.27 0.21
C LEU A 288 -18.59 2.77 -0.53
N ASP A 289 -18.04 1.63 -0.13
CA ASP A 289 -16.85 1.04 -0.74
C ASP A 289 -17.15 0.52 -2.15
N GLU A 290 -18.35 -0.05 -2.40
CA GLU A 290 -18.80 -0.39 -3.75
C GLU A 290 -18.81 0.83 -4.69
N ILE A 291 -19.28 1.98 -4.19
CA ILE A 291 -19.34 3.24 -4.95
C ILE A 291 -17.93 3.81 -5.16
N LEU A 292 -17.12 3.80 -4.11
CA LEU A 292 -15.74 4.29 -4.14
C LEU A 292 -14.88 3.47 -5.11
N GLY A 293 -15.07 2.15 -5.17
CA GLY A 293 -14.36 1.28 -6.12
C GLY A 293 -14.59 1.69 -7.57
N VAL A 294 -15.86 1.88 -7.95
CA VAL A 294 -16.22 2.36 -9.30
C VAL A 294 -15.70 3.78 -9.55
N TRP A 295 -15.73 4.65 -8.53
CA TRP A 295 -15.21 6.01 -8.64
C TRP A 295 -13.70 6.04 -8.89
N MET A 296 -12.93 5.29 -8.11
CA MET A 296 -11.48 5.19 -8.25
C MET A 296 -11.09 4.55 -9.59
N ALA A 297 -11.85 3.55 -10.04
CA ALA A 297 -11.67 2.97 -11.35
C ALA A 297 -11.92 3.99 -12.47
N ALA A 298 -13.04 4.73 -12.40
CA ALA A 298 -13.37 5.79 -13.35
C ALA A 298 -12.30 6.90 -13.35
N TRP A 299 -11.84 7.33 -12.18
CA TRP A 299 -10.77 8.31 -12.04
C TRP A 299 -9.53 7.91 -12.84
N ASN A 300 -9.12 6.64 -12.79
CA ASN A 300 -7.89 6.19 -13.43
C ASN A 300 -8.00 5.99 -14.94
N VAL A 301 -9.20 5.69 -15.45
CA VAL A 301 -9.38 5.35 -16.88
C VAL A 301 -10.09 6.44 -17.67
N MET A 302 -10.67 7.45 -17.05
CA MET A 302 -11.27 8.59 -17.76
C MET A 302 -10.24 9.68 -18.02
N PRO A 303 -10.37 10.44 -19.11
CA PRO A 303 -9.46 11.54 -19.42
C PRO A 303 -9.63 12.72 -18.46
N HIS A 304 -8.52 13.41 -18.13
CA HIS A 304 -8.50 14.61 -17.28
C HIS A 304 -7.94 15.80 -18.05
N ASP A 305 -8.59 16.96 -17.95
CA ASP A 305 -8.10 18.22 -18.52
C ASP A 305 -6.74 18.61 -17.94
N ALA A 306 -6.53 18.39 -16.63
CA ALA A 306 -5.27 18.63 -15.94
C ALA A 306 -4.10 17.77 -16.49
N LEU A 307 -4.41 16.61 -17.08
CA LEU A 307 -3.44 15.69 -17.69
C LEU A 307 -3.35 15.85 -19.22
N GLY A 308 -3.88 16.95 -19.76
CA GLY A 308 -3.88 17.21 -21.20
C GLY A 308 -4.82 16.30 -21.99
N GLY A 309 -5.91 15.85 -21.36
CA GLY A 309 -6.91 14.97 -21.95
C GLY A 309 -6.54 13.48 -21.92
N ARG A 310 -5.51 13.10 -21.16
CA ARG A 310 -5.14 11.70 -20.91
C ARG A 310 -5.73 11.20 -19.59
N ALA A 311 -5.93 9.90 -19.47
CA ALA A 311 -6.24 9.26 -18.20
C ALA A 311 -4.96 9.01 -17.37
N PRO A 312 -5.04 8.89 -16.03
CA PRO A 312 -3.89 8.52 -15.20
C PRO A 312 -3.23 7.22 -15.64
N ALA A 313 -4.01 6.22 -16.08
CA ALA A 313 -3.48 4.97 -16.62
C ALA A 313 -2.76 5.13 -17.98
N GLU A 314 -2.98 6.24 -18.69
CA GLU A 314 -2.38 6.55 -20.01
C GLU A 314 -1.20 7.54 -19.89
N SER A 315 -0.85 7.98 -18.67
CA SER A 315 0.01 9.14 -18.42
C SER A 315 1.49 8.82 -18.33
#